data_AF-A0AA47NAR1-F1
#
_entry.id   AF-A0AA47NAR1-F1
#
_cell.length_a   1.000
_cell.length_b   1.000
_cell.length_c   1.000
_cell.angle_alpha   90.00
_cell.angle_beta   90.00
_cell.angle_gamma   90.00
#
_symmetry.space_group_name_H-M   'P 1'
#
loop_
_entity.id
_entity.type
_entity.pdbx_description
1 polymer ?
#
loop_
_entity_poly.entity_id
_entity_poly.type
_entity_poly.pdbx_seq_one_letter_code
_entity_poly.pdbx_strand_id
1 'polypeptide(L)'
;MPGRRIPRGVPNEYKLADQIGAGFENIPLLSALFPITPNKNVDRINYIHYNVQRLANLTRDAVEGISTQLAATSLMAFQNRVALDMLLAEKGGVCAMFGDQCCTFIPNNRAPDGSVTKAFNGLRALSTELKEASGLDNPLEAWMQGLFGRWKALVMAVLTCLACFLAILITCGCCCIPCVRTLCVRLITTALSKENAPKDYDHQMVSLLVEPCHDDDDSYCDMTLTVY
;
A
#
# COMPACT_ATOMS: atom_id res chain seq x y z
N MET A 1 -16.09 -28.15 -0.06
CA MET A 1 -14.93 -27.89 0.83
C MET A 1 -14.98 -26.43 1.26
N PRO A 2 -14.91 -26.10 2.56
CA PRO A 2 -14.89 -24.71 2.99
C PRO A 2 -13.57 -24.09 2.50
N GLY A 3 -13.66 -23.05 1.67
CA GLY A 3 -12.50 -22.33 1.19
C GLY A 3 -11.68 -21.80 2.37
N ARG A 4 -10.39 -22.16 2.42
CA ARG A 4 -9.46 -21.70 3.45
C ARG A 4 -9.30 -20.18 3.29
N ARG A 5 -10.04 -19.40 4.09
CA ARG A 5 -9.94 -17.93 4.06
C ARG A 5 -8.51 -17.53 4.41
N ILE A 6 -7.91 -16.74 3.53
CA ILE A 6 -6.59 -16.15 3.73
C ILE A 6 -6.79 -14.95 4.67
N PRO A 7 -6.10 -14.89 5.83
CA PRO A 7 -6.20 -13.73 6.70
C PRO A 7 -5.60 -12.51 5.99
N ARG A 8 -6.40 -11.45 5.86
CA ARG A 8 -6.00 -10.15 5.31
C ARG A 8 -6.15 -9.09 6.40
N GLY A 9 -5.25 -8.11 6.44
CA GLY A 9 -5.29 -7.04 7.45
C GLY A 9 -3.93 -6.61 8.03
N VAL A 10 -2.81 -7.10 7.49
CA VAL A 10 -1.48 -6.62 7.90
C VAL A 10 -1.19 -5.26 7.25
N PRO A 11 -0.85 -4.21 8.02
CA PRO A 11 -0.41 -2.92 7.47
C PRO A 11 0.83 -3.07 6.58
N ASN A 12 0.95 -2.23 5.55
CA ASN A 12 2.04 -2.35 4.56
C ASN A 12 3.44 -2.19 5.16
N GLU A 13 3.57 -1.39 6.23
CA GLU A 13 4.83 -1.20 6.97
C GLU A 13 5.35 -2.47 7.67
N TYR A 14 4.48 -3.45 7.94
CA TYR A 14 4.86 -4.72 8.58
C TYR A 14 4.87 -5.91 7.60
N LYS A 15 4.65 -5.66 6.31
CA LYS A 15 4.72 -6.70 5.28
C LYS A 15 6.17 -7.01 4.94
N LEU A 16 6.43 -8.29 4.69
CA LEU A 16 7.74 -8.81 4.29
C LEU A 16 7.88 -8.82 2.76
N ALA A 17 6.79 -9.11 2.05
CA ALA A 17 6.78 -9.21 0.60
C ALA A 17 5.54 -8.53 0.01
N ASP A 18 5.73 -7.88 -1.14
CA ASP A 18 4.65 -7.20 -1.83
C ASP A 18 3.83 -8.19 -2.65
N GLN A 19 2.51 -8.07 -2.55
CA GLN A 19 1.58 -8.87 -3.36
C GLN A 19 1.63 -8.44 -4.83
N ILE A 20 1.85 -7.14 -5.08
CA ILE A 20 1.83 -6.58 -6.42
C ILE A 20 3.13 -6.99 -7.13
N GLY A 21 4.30 -6.76 -6.54
CA GLY A 21 5.59 -7.26 -7.04
C GLY A 21 5.60 -8.77 -7.33
N ALA A 22 5.15 -9.60 -6.39
CA ALA A 22 5.03 -11.05 -6.60
C ALA A 22 4.01 -11.44 -7.69
N GLY A 23 3.02 -10.58 -7.96
CA GLY A 23 2.10 -10.72 -9.09
C GLY A 23 2.77 -10.45 -10.44
N PHE A 24 3.61 -9.42 -10.52
CA PHE A 24 4.34 -9.03 -11.73
C PHE A 24 5.53 -9.95 -12.05
N GLU A 25 6.10 -10.66 -11.07
CA GLU A 25 7.09 -11.72 -11.31
C GLU A 25 6.50 -12.92 -12.08
N ASN A 26 5.17 -13.06 -12.10
CA ASN A 26 4.44 -14.12 -12.81
C ASN A 26 3.97 -13.71 -14.23
N ILE A 27 4.58 -12.69 -14.86
CA ILE A 27 4.33 -12.38 -16.28
C ILE A 27 4.82 -13.56 -17.14
N PRO A 28 4.03 -14.08 -18.10
CA PRO A 28 4.33 -15.30 -18.86
C PRO A 28 5.72 -15.36 -19.51
N LEU A 29 6.29 -14.21 -19.87
CA LEU A 29 7.59 -14.09 -20.52
C LEU A 29 8.77 -14.16 -19.54
N LEU A 30 8.61 -13.67 -18.30
CA LEU A 30 9.65 -13.67 -17.26
C LEU A 30 9.60 -14.91 -16.36
N SER A 31 8.40 -15.44 -16.10
CA SER A 31 8.19 -16.63 -15.27
C SER A 31 8.74 -17.92 -15.91
N ALA A 32 8.96 -17.92 -17.23
CA ALA A 32 9.59 -19.01 -17.96
C ALA A 32 11.12 -19.05 -17.80
N LEU A 33 11.76 -17.91 -17.48
CA LEU A 33 13.21 -17.78 -17.39
C LEU A 33 13.74 -17.92 -15.94
N PHE A 34 12.94 -17.50 -14.95
CA PHE A 34 13.28 -17.63 -13.52
C PHE A 34 12.05 -18.05 -12.68
N PRO A 35 11.89 -19.34 -12.37
CA PRO A 35 10.70 -19.83 -11.69
C PRO A 35 10.84 -19.73 -10.16
N ILE A 36 10.67 -18.54 -9.56
CA ILE A 36 10.65 -18.44 -8.09
C ILE A 36 9.61 -17.40 -7.61
N THR A 37 8.48 -17.92 -7.13
CA THR A 37 7.68 -17.54 -5.92
C THR A 37 6.16 -17.52 -6.22
N PRO A 38 5.36 -18.47 -5.68
CA PRO A 38 3.91 -18.46 -5.88
C PRO A 38 3.21 -17.37 -5.03
N ASN A 39 2.53 -16.42 -5.70
CA ASN A 39 1.86 -15.26 -5.08
C ASN A 39 0.82 -15.61 -3.99
N LYS A 40 0.23 -16.80 -4.02
CA LYS A 40 -0.89 -17.18 -3.13
C LYS A 40 -0.48 -17.36 -1.67
N ASN A 41 0.82 -17.53 -1.41
CA ASN A 41 1.34 -17.75 -0.06
C ASN A 41 1.85 -16.45 0.60
N VAL A 42 2.02 -15.37 -0.15
CA VAL A 42 2.59 -14.09 0.33
C VAL A 42 1.76 -13.51 1.47
N ASP A 43 0.42 -13.54 1.35
CA ASP A 43 -0.50 -13.04 2.39
C ASP A 43 -0.36 -13.80 3.70
N ARG A 44 -0.18 -15.12 3.60
CA ARG A 44 -0.03 -15.99 4.76
C ARG A 44 1.32 -15.77 5.43
N ILE A 45 2.38 -15.58 4.63
CA ILE A 45 3.73 -15.27 5.14
C ILE A 45 3.71 -13.91 5.85
N ASN A 46 3.14 -12.88 5.22
CA ASN A 46 2.99 -11.55 5.82
C ASN A 46 2.19 -11.60 7.12
N TYR A 47 1.10 -12.38 7.16
CA TYR A 47 0.31 -12.54 8.38
C TYR A 47 1.07 -13.23 9.51
N ILE A 48 1.80 -14.31 9.21
CA ILE A 48 2.62 -15.01 10.20
C ILE A 48 3.74 -14.10 10.70
N HIS A 49 4.43 -13.42 9.77
CA HIS A 49 5.52 -12.50 10.10
C HIS A 49 5.08 -11.41 11.07
N TYR A 50 3.96 -10.74 10.78
CA TYR A 50 3.39 -9.71 11.65
C TYR A 50 3.06 -10.24 13.04
N ASN A 51 2.47 -11.44 13.13
CA ASN A 51 2.15 -12.05 14.43
C ASN A 51 3.40 -12.46 15.21
N VAL A 52 4.45 -12.94 14.54
CA VAL A 52 5.74 -13.27 15.17
C VAL A 52 6.41 -12.01 15.69
N GLN A 53 6.41 -10.94 14.91
CA GLN A 53 6.96 -9.65 15.32
C GLN A 53 6.23 -9.08 16.55
N ARG A 54 4.90 -9.15 16.56
CA ARG A 54 4.08 -8.75 17.71
C ARG A 54 4.34 -9.63 18.93
N LEU A 55 4.44 -10.94 18.74
CA LEU A 55 4.77 -11.88 19.80
C LEU A 55 6.16 -11.60 20.39
N ALA A 56 7.17 -11.33 19.55
CA ALA A 56 8.53 -11.01 20.00
C ALA A 56 8.55 -9.74 20.85
N ASN A 57 7.81 -8.69 20.43
CA ASN A 57 7.71 -7.44 21.19
C ASN A 57 7.03 -7.65 22.56
N LEU A 58 5.89 -8.35 22.59
CA LEU A 58 5.20 -8.67 23.85
C LEU A 58 6.03 -9.57 24.77
N THR A 59 6.74 -10.55 24.21
CA THR A 59 7.61 -11.45 24.97
C THR A 59 8.78 -10.69 25.58
N ARG A 60 9.33 -9.70 24.87
CA ARG A 60 10.42 -8.85 25.38
C ARG A 60 9.98 -8.13 26.65
N ASP A 61 8.84 -7.43 26.61
CA ASP A 61 8.32 -6.68 27.75
C ASP A 61 7.97 -7.59 28.92
N ALA A 62 7.36 -8.75 28.64
CA ALA A 62 7.02 -9.75 29.66
C ALA A 62 8.27 -10.31 30.37
N VAL A 63 9.31 -10.68 29.61
CA VAL A 63 10.56 -11.22 30.15
C VAL A 63 11.31 -10.17 30.96
N GLU A 64 11.33 -8.92 30.51
CA GLU A 64 11.91 -7.81 31.25
C GLU A 64 11.22 -7.64 32.61
N GLY A 65 9.89 -7.57 32.62
CA GLY A 65 9.07 -7.50 33.83
C GLY A 65 9.34 -8.65 34.80
N ILE A 66 9.28 -9.90 34.32
CA ILE A 66 9.54 -11.10 35.14
C ILE A 66 10.94 -11.06 35.74
N SER A 67 11.96 -10.65 34.97
CA SER A 67 13.34 -10.59 35.46
C SER A 67 13.50 -9.58 36.62
N THR A 68 12.81 -8.44 36.54
CA THR A 68 12.86 -7.39 37.58
C THR A 68 12.18 -7.85 38.85
N GLN A 69 11.00 -8.45 38.73
CA GLN A 69 10.26 -9.01 39.86
C GLN A 69 11.03 -10.14 40.54
N LEU A 70 11.60 -11.07 39.76
CA LEU A 70 12.33 -12.21 40.30
C LEU A 70 13.54 -11.78 41.12
N ALA A 71 14.26 -10.73 40.69
CA ALA A 71 15.41 -10.22 41.44
C ALA A 71 15.01 -9.55 42.76
N ALA A 72 13.88 -8.83 42.78
CA ALA A 72 13.37 -8.25 44.02
C ALA A 72 12.89 -9.33 44.99
N THR A 73 12.13 -10.31 44.49
CA THR A 73 11.63 -11.44 45.29
C THR A 73 12.77 -12.32 45.81
N SER A 74 13.82 -12.57 45.03
CA SER A 74 14.96 -13.37 45.48
C SER A 74 15.76 -12.64 46.57
N LEU A 75 15.92 -11.32 46.47
CA LEU A 75 16.54 -10.51 47.52
C LEU A 75 15.70 -10.52 48.80
N MET A 76 14.38 -10.37 48.69
CA MET A 76 13.48 -10.45 49.85
C MET A 76 13.53 -11.84 50.50
N ALA A 77 13.52 -12.92 49.71
CA ALA A 77 13.64 -14.28 50.23
C ALA A 77 14.98 -14.51 50.95
N PHE A 78 16.08 -13.95 50.44
CA PHE A 78 17.38 -14.00 51.09
C PHE A 78 17.38 -13.24 52.43
N GLN A 79 16.85 -12.02 52.46
CA GLN A 79 16.72 -11.23 53.69
C GLN A 79 15.87 -11.95 54.75
N ASN A 80 14.73 -12.50 54.34
CA ASN A 80 13.86 -13.29 55.23
C ASN A 80 14.60 -14.51 55.79
N ARG A 81 15.44 -15.17 54.99
CA ARG A 81 16.23 -16.32 55.43
C ARG A 81 17.25 -15.95 56.49
N VAL A 82 18.00 -14.85 56.30
CA VAL A 82 18.96 -14.36 57.29
C VAL A 82 18.26 -14.01 58.60
N ALA A 83 17.10 -13.36 58.54
CA ALA A 83 16.32 -13.03 59.74
C ALA A 83 15.82 -14.30 60.46
N LEU A 84 15.29 -15.28 59.72
CA LEU A 84 14.83 -16.55 60.28
C LEU A 84 15.99 -17.38 60.87
N ASP A 85 17.17 -17.37 60.25
CA ASP A 85 18.36 -18.04 60.80
C ASP A 85 18.81 -17.42 62.12
N MET A 86 18.72 -16.08 62.26
CA MET A 86 19.02 -15.40 63.51
C MET A 86 17.99 -15.72 64.60
N LEU A 87 16.70 -15.80 64.26
CA LEU A 87 15.63 -16.18 65.19
C LEU A 87 15.72 -17.65 65.62
N LEU A 88 16.19 -18.52 64.73
CA LEU A 88 16.33 -19.96 64.97
C LEU A 88 17.76 -20.36 65.38
N ALA A 89 18.60 -19.40 65.79
CA ALA A 89 20.00 -19.67 66.13
C ALA A 89 20.15 -20.77 67.19
N GLU A 90 19.27 -20.83 68.20
CA GLU A 90 19.27 -21.87 69.24
C GLU A 90 18.89 -23.27 68.71
N LYS A 91 18.18 -23.33 67.58
CA LYS A 91 17.77 -24.58 66.91
C LYS A 91 18.69 -24.95 65.74
N GLY A 92 19.78 -24.22 65.53
CA GLY A 92 20.70 -24.42 64.41
C GLY A 92 20.26 -23.77 63.09
N GLY A 93 19.35 -22.79 63.14
CA GLY A 93 18.85 -22.04 61.99
C GLY A 93 17.77 -22.78 61.19
N VAL A 94 17.34 -22.16 60.09
CA VAL A 94 16.44 -22.75 59.08
C VAL A 94 17.05 -24.04 58.51
N CYS A 95 18.37 -24.08 58.35
CA CYS A 95 19.06 -25.22 57.75
C CYS A 95 18.95 -26.51 58.57
N ALA A 96 19.08 -26.42 59.90
CA ALA A 96 18.95 -27.57 60.77
C ALA A 96 17.55 -28.20 60.77
N MET A 97 16.52 -27.40 60.49
CA MET A 97 15.13 -27.85 60.41
C MET A 97 14.80 -28.56 59.09
N PHE A 98 15.38 -28.10 57.97
CA PHE A 98 15.11 -28.64 56.63
C PHE A 98 16.18 -29.62 56.12
N GLY A 99 17.29 -29.80 56.86
CA GLY A 99 18.36 -30.74 56.53
C GLY A 99 18.92 -30.52 55.12
N ASP A 100 18.99 -31.59 54.33
CA ASP A 100 19.57 -31.57 52.98
C ASP A 100 18.82 -30.66 51.98
N GLN A 101 17.57 -30.30 52.23
CA GLN A 101 16.79 -29.42 51.34
C GLN A 101 17.12 -27.92 51.52
N CYS A 102 17.91 -27.59 52.55
CA CYS A 102 18.30 -26.22 52.90
C CYS A 102 19.20 -25.55 51.86
N CYS A 103 20.09 -26.31 51.22
CA CYS A 103 21.23 -25.79 50.46
C CYS A 103 20.90 -25.62 48.98
N THR A 104 20.02 -24.66 48.66
CA THR A 104 19.75 -24.27 47.27
C THR A 104 20.65 -23.10 46.88
N PHE A 105 21.62 -23.35 45.99
CA PHE A 105 22.42 -22.28 45.40
C PHE A 105 21.56 -21.51 44.40
N ILE A 106 21.42 -20.19 44.58
CA ILE A 106 20.71 -19.33 43.63
C ILE A 106 21.73 -18.89 42.55
N PRO A 107 21.65 -19.43 41.32
CA PRO A 107 22.56 -19.01 40.26
C PRO A 107 22.33 -17.54 39.90
N ASN A 108 23.43 -16.78 39.76
CA ASN A 108 23.38 -15.38 39.34
C ASN A 108 23.16 -15.24 37.82
N ASN A 109 22.00 -15.70 37.36
CA ASN A 109 21.61 -15.66 35.94
C ASN A 109 21.35 -14.24 35.41
N ARG A 110 21.37 -13.23 36.28
CA ARG A 110 21.16 -11.81 35.97
C ARG A 110 22.46 -11.00 35.84
N ALA A 111 23.62 -11.64 35.97
CA ALA A 111 24.89 -11.00 35.63
C ALA A 111 24.87 -10.49 34.17
N PRO A 112 25.76 -9.55 33.78
CA PRO A 112 25.88 -9.08 32.40
C PRO A 112 26.02 -10.24 31.38
N ASP A 113 26.76 -11.28 31.78
CA ASP A 113 26.94 -12.53 31.01
C ASP A 113 26.01 -13.67 31.47
N GLY A 114 25.02 -13.35 32.29
CA GLY A 114 24.05 -14.30 32.81
C GLY A 114 23.13 -14.86 31.72
N SER A 115 22.66 -16.10 31.91
CA SER A 115 21.82 -16.81 30.94
C SER A 115 20.54 -16.04 30.58
N VAL A 116 19.92 -15.36 31.55
CA VAL A 116 18.68 -14.59 31.36
C VAL A 116 18.97 -13.30 30.58
N THR A 117 20.04 -12.58 30.93
CA THR A 117 20.45 -11.35 30.22
C THR A 117 20.81 -11.65 28.76
N LYS A 118 21.51 -12.76 28.51
CA LYS A 118 21.84 -13.21 27.15
C LYS A 118 20.60 -13.54 26.34
N ALA A 119 19.63 -14.27 26.92
CA ALA A 119 18.37 -14.58 26.25
C ALA A 119 17.55 -13.32 25.95
N PHE A 120 17.51 -12.37 26.88
CA PHE A 120 16.84 -11.08 26.67
C PHE A 120 17.50 -10.25 25.57
N ASN A 121 18.82 -10.16 25.54
CA ASN A 121 19.56 -9.47 24.48
C ASN A 121 19.32 -10.12 23.11
N GLY A 122 19.31 -11.46 23.05
CA GLY A 122 18.96 -12.19 21.84
C GLY A 122 17.52 -11.92 21.37
N LEU A 123 16.56 -11.86 22.30
CA LEU A 123 15.17 -11.52 21.97
C LEU A 123 15.04 -10.08 21.45
N ARG A 124 15.81 -9.13 22.01
CA ARG A 124 15.87 -7.75 21.54
C ARG A 124 16.45 -7.67 20.13
N ALA A 125 17.56 -8.36 19.87
CA ALA A 125 18.18 -8.44 18.54
C ALA A 125 17.21 -9.05 17.51
N LEU A 126 16.54 -10.14 17.86
CA LEU A 126 15.53 -10.75 16.99
C LEU A 126 14.37 -9.78 16.69
N SER A 127 13.90 -9.03 17.69
CA SER A 127 12.82 -8.06 17.48
C SER A 127 13.23 -6.91 16.55
N THR A 128 14.51 -6.49 16.58
CA THR A 128 15.04 -5.47 15.69
C THR A 128 15.24 -6.01 14.28
N GLU A 129 15.79 -7.21 14.14
CA GLU A 129 15.95 -7.89 12.83
C GLU A 129 14.60 -8.09 12.13
N LEU A 130 13.57 -8.55 12.86
CA LEU A 130 12.22 -8.69 12.29
C LEU A 130 11.61 -7.35 11.88
N LYS A 131 11.99 -6.26 12.56
CA LYS A 131 11.54 -4.91 12.21
C LYS A 131 12.27 -4.35 10.99
N GLU A 132 13.56 -4.62 10.86
CA GLU A 132 14.35 -4.20 9.70
C GLU A 132 14.02 -5.03 8.46
N ALA A 133 13.69 -6.31 8.62
CA ALA A 133 13.20 -7.17 7.55
C ALA A 133 11.74 -6.85 7.15
N SER A 134 11.01 -6.12 7.99
CA SER A 134 9.66 -5.64 7.66
C SER A 134 9.71 -4.26 7.01
N GLY A 135 8.88 -4.08 5.98
CA GLY A 135 8.79 -2.82 5.27
C GLY A 135 8.80 -3.10 3.78
N LEU A 136 7.79 -2.57 3.10
CA LEU A 136 7.81 -2.49 1.65
C LEU A 136 8.60 -1.26 1.25
N ASP A 137 9.91 -1.42 1.13
CA ASP A 137 10.73 -0.41 0.49
C ASP A 137 10.37 -0.39 -0.99
N ASN A 138 9.88 0.76 -1.46
CA ASN A 138 9.66 0.94 -2.89
C ASN A 138 11.03 0.82 -3.57
N PRO A 139 11.27 -0.16 -4.46
CA PRO A 139 12.58 -0.34 -5.10
C PRO A 139 12.98 0.92 -5.90
N LEU A 140 11.99 1.65 -6.43
CA LEU A 140 12.19 2.95 -7.05
C LEU A 140 12.68 4.00 -6.06
N GLU A 141 12.11 4.04 -4.85
CA GLU A 141 12.51 5.00 -3.83
C GLU A 141 13.90 4.67 -3.27
N ALA A 142 14.24 3.39 -3.07
CA ALA A 142 15.58 2.97 -2.65
C ALA A 142 16.64 3.30 -3.72
N TRP A 143 16.36 3.02 -5.00
CA TRP A 143 17.22 3.41 -6.12
C TRP A 143 17.37 4.94 -6.22
N MET A 144 16.26 5.67 -6.09
CA MET A 144 16.24 7.13 -6.16
C MET A 144 16.97 7.77 -4.97
N GLN A 145 16.84 7.20 -3.77
CA GLN A 145 17.61 7.61 -2.60
C GLN A 145 19.10 7.32 -2.79
N GLY A 146 19.46 6.20 -3.41
CA GLY A 146 20.86 5.88 -3.74
C GLY A 146 21.49 6.85 -4.73
N LEU A 147 20.73 7.31 -5.73
CA LEU A 147 21.23 8.24 -6.76
C LEU A 147 21.14 9.71 -6.39
N PHE A 148 20.06 10.13 -5.73
CA PHE A 148 19.78 11.55 -5.47
C PHE A 148 19.95 11.94 -3.99
N GLY A 149 20.06 10.96 -3.09
CA GLY A 149 20.31 11.16 -1.67
C GLY A 149 19.42 12.25 -1.07
N ARG A 150 20.06 13.32 -0.59
CA ARG A 150 19.40 14.43 0.09
C ARG A 150 18.55 15.32 -0.83
N TRP A 151 18.74 15.24 -2.15
CA TRP A 151 18.01 16.03 -3.15
C TRP A 151 16.71 15.39 -3.61
N LYS A 152 16.35 14.20 -3.09
CA LYS A 152 15.16 13.43 -3.53
C LYS A 152 13.87 14.27 -3.53
N ALA A 153 13.69 15.12 -2.52
CA ALA A 153 12.48 15.93 -2.38
C ALA A 153 12.37 17.00 -3.48
N LEU A 154 13.49 17.60 -3.88
CA LEU A 154 13.53 18.57 -4.98
C LEU A 154 13.31 17.89 -6.33
N VAL A 155 13.92 16.71 -6.54
CA VAL A 155 13.75 15.95 -7.78
C VAL A 155 12.30 15.50 -7.97
N MET A 156 11.65 15.01 -6.90
CA MET A 156 10.24 14.64 -6.93
C MET A 156 9.35 15.85 -7.25
N ALA A 157 9.59 17.00 -6.63
CA ALA A 157 8.83 18.22 -6.91
C ALA A 157 8.96 18.64 -8.38
N VAL A 158 10.17 18.61 -8.94
CA VAL A 158 10.41 18.97 -10.35
C VAL A 158 9.74 17.99 -11.31
N LEU A 159 9.84 16.68 -11.05
CA LEU A 159 9.17 15.64 -11.84
C LEU A 159 7.65 15.79 -11.82
N THR A 160 7.07 16.05 -10.65
CA THR A 160 5.62 16.27 -10.53
C THR A 160 5.20 17.54 -11.27
N CYS A 161 5.95 18.64 -11.16
CA CYS A 161 5.69 19.85 -11.93
C CYS A 161 5.73 19.59 -13.44
N LEU A 162 6.76 18.91 -13.94
CA LEU A 162 6.88 18.55 -15.36
C LEU A 162 5.71 17.68 -15.83
N ALA A 163 5.33 16.67 -15.04
CA ALA A 163 4.20 15.81 -15.36
C ALA A 163 2.88 16.59 -15.42
N CYS A 164 2.64 17.50 -14.48
CA CYS A 164 1.46 18.38 -14.48
C CYS A 164 1.45 19.31 -15.70
N PHE A 165 2.59 19.92 -16.05
CA PHE A 165 2.70 20.77 -17.24
C PHE A 165 2.41 20.00 -18.52
N LEU A 166 2.97 18.80 -18.68
CA LEU A 166 2.71 17.94 -19.84
C LEU A 166 1.23 17.52 -19.91
N ALA A 167 0.63 17.15 -18.79
CA ALA A 167 -0.80 16.83 -18.73
C ALA A 167 -1.67 18.02 -19.17
N ILE A 168 -1.39 19.22 -18.68
CA ILE A 168 -2.12 20.44 -19.06
C ILE A 168 -1.95 20.72 -20.56
N LEU A 169 -0.74 20.58 -21.11
CA LEU A 169 -0.49 20.77 -22.53
C LEU A 169 -1.24 19.75 -23.39
N ILE A 170 -1.29 18.48 -22.97
CA ILE A 170 -2.03 17.43 -23.68
C ILE A 170 -3.53 17.72 -23.62
N THR A 171 -4.08 18.05 -22.45
CA THR A 171 -5.51 18.37 -22.29
C THR A 171 -5.91 19.64 -23.02
N CYS A 172 -5.11 20.69 -22.95
CA CYS A 172 -5.34 21.94 -23.68
C CYS A 172 -5.21 21.71 -25.20
N GLY A 173 -4.22 20.94 -25.63
CA GLY A 173 -4.04 20.59 -27.04
C GLY A 173 -5.19 19.76 -27.59
N CYS A 174 -5.65 18.73 -26.88
CA CYS A 174 -6.71 17.86 -27.38
C CYS A 174 -8.11 18.48 -27.29
N CYS A 175 -8.37 19.37 -26.31
CA CYS A 175 -9.68 19.97 -26.11
C CYS A 175 -9.81 21.36 -26.76
N CYS A 176 -8.81 22.23 -26.66
CA CYS A 176 -8.95 23.63 -27.10
C CYS A 176 -8.80 23.77 -28.62
N ILE A 177 -7.93 22.98 -29.26
CA ILE A 177 -7.70 23.04 -30.71
C ILE A 177 -8.98 22.75 -31.54
N PRO A 178 -9.75 21.66 -31.31
CA PRO A 178 -10.98 21.41 -32.05
C PRO A 178 -12.10 22.40 -31.72
N CYS A 179 -12.19 22.88 -30.47
CA CYS A 179 -13.19 23.86 -30.05
C CYS A 179 -12.98 25.20 -30.74
N VAL A 180 -11.75 25.72 -30.78
CA VAL A 180 -11.43 26.99 -31.46
C VAL A 180 -11.65 26.87 -32.97
N ARG A 181 -11.22 25.76 -33.60
CA ARG A 181 -11.52 25.48 -35.01
C ARG A 181 -13.02 25.55 -35.30
N THR A 182 -13.83 24.92 -34.47
CA THR A 182 -15.30 24.89 -34.65
C THR A 182 -15.93 26.28 -34.48
N LEU A 183 -15.48 27.06 -33.50
CA LEU A 183 -15.97 28.42 -33.28
C LEU A 183 -15.55 29.39 -34.40
N CYS A 184 -14.30 29.32 -34.88
CA CYS A 184 -13.84 30.14 -35.99
C CYS A 184 -14.63 29.86 -37.27
N VAL A 185 -14.90 28.59 -37.59
CA VAL A 185 -15.73 28.21 -38.74
C VAL A 185 -17.14 28.77 -38.59
N ARG A 186 -17.75 28.66 -37.40
CA ARG A 186 -19.10 29.20 -37.13
C ARG A 186 -19.16 30.71 -37.28
N LEU A 187 -18.15 31.45 -36.83
CA LEU A 187 -18.10 32.91 -37.00
C LEU A 187 -17.97 33.32 -38.46
N ILE A 188 -17.14 32.61 -39.25
CA ILE A 188 -16.99 32.87 -40.69
C ILE A 188 -18.30 32.58 -41.43
N THR A 189 -18.96 31.44 -41.15
CA THR A 189 -20.25 31.12 -41.78
C THR A 189 -21.33 32.12 -41.42
N THR A 190 -21.38 32.60 -40.16
CA THR A 190 -22.40 33.57 -39.72
C THR A 190 -22.16 34.95 -40.32
N ALA A 191 -20.89 35.36 -40.49
CA ALA A 191 -20.54 36.60 -41.17
C ALA A 191 -20.92 36.57 -42.65
N LEU A 192 -20.61 35.47 -43.35
CA LEU A 192 -20.98 35.29 -44.77
C LEU A 192 -22.50 35.16 -44.96
N SER A 193 -23.22 34.48 -44.06
CA SER A 193 -24.69 34.42 -44.12
C SER A 193 -25.36 35.76 -43.80
N LYS A 194 -24.73 36.62 -42.98
CA LYS A 194 -25.21 37.98 -42.72
C LYS A 194 -24.96 38.92 -43.89
N GLU A 195 -23.88 38.71 -44.64
CA GLU A 195 -23.61 39.41 -45.90
C GLU A 195 -24.55 38.95 -47.03
N ASN A 196 -24.89 37.65 -47.06
CA ASN A 196 -25.85 37.06 -48.00
C ASN A 196 -27.32 37.15 -47.55
N ALA A 197 -27.65 37.93 -46.51
CA ALA A 197 -29.05 38.19 -46.16
C ALA A 197 -29.68 39.00 -47.31
N PRO A 198 -30.67 38.46 -48.05
CA PRO A 198 -31.21 39.14 -49.21
C PRO A 198 -31.88 40.44 -48.75
N LYS A 199 -31.48 41.56 -49.33
CA LYS A 199 -32.29 42.79 -49.28
C LYS A 199 -33.57 42.48 -50.03
N ASP A 200 -34.67 42.52 -49.29
CA ASP A 200 -36.04 42.40 -49.78
C ASP A 200 -36.31 43.40 -50.90
N TYR A 201 -36.19 42.96 -52.16
CA TYR A 201 -36.82 43.57 -53.33
C TYR A 201 -37.11 42.49 -54.38
N ASP A 202 -38.39 42.44 -54.75
CA ASP A 202 -39.01 41.79 -55.90
C ASP A 202 -39.38 40.29 -55.84
N HIS A 203 -40.59 40.08 -55.34
CA HIS A 203 -41.45 38.95 -55.66
C HIS A 203 -42.10 39.18 -57.04
N GLN A 204 -41.61 38.58 -58.12
CA GLN A 204 -42.50 38.23 -59.26
C GLN A 204 -41.93 37.15 -60.22
N MET A 205 -42.54 35.96 -60.12
CA MET A 205 -43.09 35.16 -61.23
C MET A 205 -42.17 34.78 -62.40
N VAL A 206 -41.69 33.53 -62.40
CA VAL A 206 -41.90 32.62 -63.54
C VAL A 206 -42.36 31.27 -63.01
N SER A 207 -43.69 31.09 -63.07
CA SER A 207 -44.41 29.84 -62.95
C SER A 207 -44.14 28.97 -64.17
N LEU A 208 -43.58 27.77 -63.99
CA LEU A 208 -43.71 26.69 -64.96
C LEU A 208 -44.78 25.73 -64.45
N LEU A 209 -45.76 25.54 -65.33
CA LEU A 209 -47.05 24.91 -65.13
C LEU A 209 -46.92 23.50 -64.56
N VAL A 210 -47.45 23.32 -63.36
CA VAL A 210 -47.97 22.05 -62.89
C VAL A 210 -49.37 21.92 -63.47
N GLU A 211 -49.58 20.99 -64.39
CA GLU A 211 -50.93 20.51 -64.72
C GLU A 211 -51.31 19.33 -63.82
N PRO A 212 -52.60 19.17 -63.48
CA PRO A 212 -53.02 18.50 -62.26
C PRO A 212 -53.35 17.02 -62.47
N CYS A 213 -52.85 16.14 -61.59
CA CYS A 213 -53.49 14.84 -61.34
C CYS A 213 -54.54 15.02 -60.24
N HIS A 214 -55.78 14.65 -60.57
CA HIS A 214 -56.96 14.68 -59.71
C HIS A 214 -56.86 13.56 -58.66
N ASP A 215 -57.09 13.88 -57.39
CA ASP A 215 -57.22 12.90 -56.32
C ASP A 215 -58.49 12.07 -56.53
N ASP A 216 -58.33 10.77 -56.81
CA ASP A 216 -59.26 9.72 -56.40
C ASP A 216 -58.44 8.41 -56.30
N ASP A 217 -58.18 7.99 -55.07
CA ASP A 217 -57.74 6.66 -54.59
C ASP A 217 -56.83 5.76 -55.47
N ASP A 218 -55.69 5.38 -54.86
CA ASP A 218 -54.81 4.23 -55.16
C ASP A 218 -54.02 4.15 -56.50
N SER A 219 -52.69 4.11 -56.33
CA SER A 219 -51.65 3.52 -57.22
C SER A 219 -50.81 4.44 -58.14
N TYR A 220 -49.56 4.64 -57.71
CA TYR A 220 -48.31 4.81 -58.50
C TYR A 220 -48.26 5.84 -59.65
N CYS A 221 -47.58 6.98 -59.44
CA CYS A 221 -46.94 7.74 -60.51
C CYS A 221 -45.45 7.96 -60.16
N ASP A 222 -44.60 7.31 -60.93
CA ASP A 222 -43.14 7.21 -60.74
C ASP A 222 -42.43 8.55 -60.98
N MET A 223 -41.43 8.85 -60.16
CA MET A 223 -40.63 10.06 -60.21
C MET A 223 -39.27 9.72 -60.83
N THR A 224 -39.06 10.06 -62.10
CA THR A 224 -37.74 9.94 -62.73
C THR A 224 -37.25 11.31 -63.20
N LEU A 225 -36.21 11.80 -62.53
CA LEU A 225 -35.53 13.06 -62.82
C LEU A 225 -34.19 12.72 -63.51
N THR A 226 -34.17 12.75 -64.85
CA THR A 226 -32.93 12.71 -65.62
C THR A 226 -32.38 14.12 -65.77
N VAL A 227 -31.20 14.33 -65.20
CA VAL A 227 -30.39 15.55 -65.30
C VAL A 227 -29.88 15.71 -66.73
N TYR A 228 -30.00 16.92 -67.29
CA TYR A 228 -29.13 17.43 -68.35
C TYR A 228 -28.46 18.71 -67.86
#